data_AF-A0A1N7GAZ7-F1
#
_entry.id   AF-A0A1N7GAZ7-F1
#
_cell.length_a   1.000
_cell.length_b   1.000
_cell.length_c   1.000
_cell.angle_alpha   90.00
_cell.angle_beta   90.00
_cell.angle_gamma   90.00
#
_symmetry.space_group_name_H-M   'P 1'
#
loop_
_entity.id
_entity.type
_entity.pdbx_description
1 polymer ?
#
loop_
_entity_poly.entity_id
_entity_poly.type
_entity_poly.pdbx_seq_one_letter_code
_entity_poly.pdbx_strand_id
1 'polypeptide(L)' 'MALTPSQIVAKSDARRGMKAKSYKLPTTLIDKIAELSAQHNISQGELLRQAVELWELSFNTQHTE' A
#
# COMPACT_ATOMS: atom_id res chain seq x y z
N MET A 1 -11.13 27.38 -14.65
CA MET A 1 -10.31 27.13 -13.45
C MET A 1 -9.23 26.13 -13.83
N ALA A 2 -7.96 26.46 -13.66
CA ALA A 2 -6.88 25.49 -13.83
C ALA A 2 -6.94 24.46 -12.69
N LEU A 3 -6.72 23.18 -12.99
CA LEU A 3 -6.66 22.13 -11.98
C LEU A 3 -5.51 22.39 -11.02
N THR A 4 -5.72 22.12 -9.73
CA THR A 4 -4.62 22.20 -8.76
C THR A 4 -3.62 21.05 -8.99
N PRO A 5 -2.36 21.20 -8.58
CA PRO A 5 -1.37 20.12 -8.70
C PRO A 5 -1.85 18.80 -8.10
N SER A 6 -2.53 18.85 -6.96
CA SER A 6 -3.11 17.67 -6.30
C SER A 6 -4.22 17.01 -7.13
N GLN A 7 -5.03 17.79 -7.85
CA GLN A 7 -6.06 17.27 -8.74
C GLN A 7 -5.45 16.62 -10.00
N ILE A 8 -4.33 17.16 -10.49
CA ILE A 8 -3.59 16.59 -11.62
C ILE A 8 -3.01 15.22 -11.24
N VAL A 9 -2.37 15.12 -10.07
CA VAL A 9 -1.82 13.86 -9.54
C VAL A 9 -2.95 12.84 -9.32
N ALA A 10 -4.03 13.23 -8.65
CA ALA A 10 -5.17 12.35 -8.42
C ALA A 10 -5.79 11.81 -9.72
N LYS A 11 -5.88 12.63 -10.77
CA LYS A 11 -6.38 12.20 -12.09
C LYS A 11 -5.41 11.24 -12.79
N SER A 12 -4.10 11.46 -12.64
CA SER A 12 -3.05 10.57 -13.15
C SER A 12 -3.08 9.21 -12.46
N ASP A 13 -3.16 9.21 -11.13
CA ASP A 13 -3.24 8.00 -10.32
C ASP A 13 -4.51 7.21 -10.65
N ALA A 14 -5.66 7.89 -10.73
CA ALA A 14 -6.92 7.26 -11.09
C ALA A 14 -6.88 6.59 -12.48
N ARG A 15 -6.22 7.22 -13.47
CA ARG A 15 -6.00 6.63 -14.79
C ARG A 15 -5.16 5.35 -14.73
N ARG A 16 -4.28 5.22 -13.74
CA ARG A 16 -3.45 4.03 -13.48
C ARG A 16 -4.12 3.05 -12.51
N GLY A 17 -5.39 3.27 -12.13
CA GLY A 17 -6.09 2.45 -11.14
C GLY A 17 -5.60 2.64 -9.70
N MET A 18 -4.80 3.66 -9.43
CA MET A 18 -4.24 3.96 -8.11
C MET A 18 -5.08 5.02 -7.40
N LYS A 19 -5.21 4.88 -6.07
CA LYS A 19 -5.89 5.85 -5.21
C LYS A 19 -5.06 6.07 -3.96
N ALA A 20 -4.66 7.32 -3.72
CA ALA A 20 -4.04 7.69 -2.45
C ALA A 20 -5.03 7.47 -1.30
N LYS A 21 -4.63 6.67 -0.31
CA LYS A 21 -5.40 6.43 0.92
C LYS A 21 -4.48 6.64 2.11
N SER A 22 -4.87 7.54 3.00
CA SER A 22 -4.09 7.89 4.18
C SER A 22 -4.75 7.30 5.42
N TYR A 23 -4.06 6.41 6.10
CA TYR A 23 -4.44 5.90 7.41
C TYR A 23 -3.44 6.36 8.45
N LYS A 24 -3.89 6.49 9.70
CA LYS A 24 -2.98 6.68 10.83
C LYS A 24 -2.42 5.31 11.20
N LEU A 25 -1.10 5.15 11.06
CA LEU A 25 -0.37 3.96 11.48
C LEU A 25 0.54 4.32 12.66
N PRO A 26 0.82 3.37 13.58
CA PRO A 26 1.85 3.55 14.60
C PRO A 26 3.20 3.87 13.95
N THR A 27 3.97 4.79 14.55
CA THR A 27 5.31 5.17 14.04
C THR A 27 6.24 3.97 13.94
N THR A 28 6.22 3.10 14.95
CA THR A 28 7.00 1.85 14.96
C THR A 28 6.70 0.93 13.77
N LEU A 29 5.45 0.91 13.30
CA LEU A 29 5.06 0.13 12.14
C LEU A 29 5.54 0.78 10.84
N ILE A 30 5.48 2.11 10.75
CA ILE A 30 5.99 2.86 9.59
C ILE A 30 7.49 2.64 9.43
N ASP A 31 8.25 2.73 10.52
CA ASP A 31 9.70 2.51 10.52
C ASP A 31 10.03 1.09 10.05
N LYS A 32 9.29 0.09 10.56
CA LYS A 32 9.46 -1.31 10.15
C LYS A 32 9.12 -1.55 8.69
N ILE A 33 8.06 -0.91 8.16
CA ILE A 33 7.71 -0.97 6.73
C ILE A 33 8.84 -0.36 5.89
N ALA A 34 9.38 0.78 6.31
CA ALA A 34 10.48 1.44 5.61
C ALA A 34 11.74 0.56 5.58
N GLU A 35 12.11 -0.01 6.73
CA GLU A 35 13.25 -0.92 6.86
C GLU A 35 13.09 -2.15 5.95
N LEU A 36 11.95 -2.85 6.03
CA LEU A 36 11.69 -4.03 5.20
C LEU A 36 11.69 -3.70 3.70
N SER A 37 11.08 -2.56 3.33
CA SER A 37 11.06 -2.12 1.92
C SER A 37 12.48 -1.87 1.38
N ALA A 38 13.35 -1.28 2.20
CA ALA A 38 14.73 -1.02 1.84
C ALA A 38 15.56 -2.31 1.77
N GLN A 39 15.40 -3.22 2.74
CA GLN A 39 16.11 -4.50 2.77
C GLN A 39 15.79 -5.36 1.54
N HIS A 40 14.53 -5.36 1.09
CA HIS A 40 14.07 -6.15 -0.05
C HIS A 40 14.10 -5.39 -1.38
N ASN A 41 14.55 -4.12 -1.39
CA ASN A 41 14.59 -3.26 -2.56
C ASN A 41 13.24 -3.18 -3.32
N ILE A 42 12.14 -3.08 -2.56
CA ILE A 42 10.77 -2.94 -3.09
C ILE A 42 10.13 -1.67 -2.57
N SER A 43 9.10 -1.18 -3.26
CA SER A 43 8.33 -0.04 -2.74
C SER A 43 7.51 -0.43 -1.51
N GLN A 44 7.24 0.50 -0.61
CA GLN A 44 6.37 0.26 0.55
C GLN A 44 4.96 -0.18 0.13
N GLY A 45 4.44 0.34 -0.98
CA GLY A 45 3.15 -0.07 -1.53
C GLY A 45 3.16 -1.53 -2.00
N GLU A 46 4.26 -1.98 -2.59
CA GLU A 46 4.45 -3.36 -3.01
C GLU A 46 4.60 -4.31 -1.81
N LEU A 47 5.33 -3.89 -0.76
CA LEU A 47 5.39 -4.63 0.51
C LEU A 47 3.99 -4.81 1.12
N LEU A 48 3.18 -3.75 1.16
CA LEU A 48 1.82 -3.81 1.66
C LEU A 48 0.92 -4.72 0.82
N ARG A 49 1.07 -4.71 -0.51
CA ARG A 49 0.34 -5.63 -1.40
C ARG A 49 0.66 -7.08 -1.06
N GLN A 50 1.94 -7.43 -0.94
CA GLN A 50 2.37 -8.79 -0.58
C GLN A 50 1.89 -9.19 0.82
N ALA A 51 1.89 -8.27 1.79
CA ALA A 51 1.38 -8.54 3.13
C ALA A 51 -0.12 -8.90 3.13
N VAL A 52 -0.92 -8.25 2.27
CA VAL A 52 -2.35 -8.58 2.10
C VAL A 52 -2.53 -9.94 1.45
N GLU A 53 -1.76 -10.27 0.40
CA GLU A 53 -1.83 -11.58 -0.25
C GLU A 53 -1.46 -12.71 0.72
N LEU A 54 -0.42 -12.54 1.52
CA LEU A 54 -0.03 -13.51 2.56
C LEU A 54 -1.10 -13.65 3.65
N TRP A 55 -1.75 -12.54 4.02
CA TRP A 55 -2.88 -12.57 4.95
C TRP A 55 -4.04 -13.38 4.39
N GLU A 56 -4.44 -13.14 3.14
CA GLU A 56 -5.50 -13.89 2.48
C GLU A 56 -5.19 -15.38 2.38
N LEU A 57 -3.96 -15.74 1.99
CA LEU A 57 -3.52 -17.14 1.94
C LEU A 57 -3.60 -17.82 3.32
N SER A 58 -3.11 -17.15 4.36
CA SER A 58 -3.12 -17.67 5.72
C SER A 58 -4.53 -17.76 6.31
N PHE A 59 -5.44 -16.89 5.86
CA PHE A 59 -6.83 -16.85 6.32
C PHE A 59 -7.72 -17.85 5.56
N ASN A 60 -7.53 -18.02 4.25
CA ASN A 60 -8.28 -19.01 3.47
C ASN A 60 -7.95 -20.46 3.86
N THR A 61 -6.76 -20.72 4.42
CA THR A 61 -6.41 -22.01 5.01
C THR A 61 -7.18 -22.34 6.31
N GLN A 62 -7.93 -21.40 6.88
CA GLN A 62 -8.74 -21.61 8.09
C GLN A 62 -10.22 -21.92 7.82
N HIS A 63 -10.64 -21.92 6.54
CA HIS A 63 -12.05 -22.08 6.13
C HIS A 63 -12.21 -23.25 5.13
N THR A 64 -11.43 -24.32 5.33
CA THR A 64 -11.60 -25.62 4.66
C THR A 64 -11.64 -26.74 5.69
N GLU A 65 -12.64 -26.71 6.57
CA GLU A 65 -13.12 -27.86 7.35
C GLU A 65 -14.65 -27.83 7.43
#